data_AF-A0A653Q4X2-F1
#
_entry.id   AF-A0A653Q4X2-F1
#
_cell.length_a   1.000
_cell.length_b   1.000
_cell.length_c   1.000
_cell.angle_alpha   90.00
_cell.angle_beta   90.00
_cell.angle_gamma   90.00
#
_symmetry.space_group_name_H-M   'P 1'
#
loop_
_entity.id
_entity.type
_entity.pdbx_description
1 polymer ?
#
loop_
_entity_poly.entity_id
_entity_poly.type
_entity_poly.pdbx_seq_one_letter_code
_entity_poly.pdbx_strand_id
1 'polypeptide(L)' 'MTRYFTSRQGAIKRLMDLKRELARMNRPAAAIDGCRSDGIEILGLEQVLLDVRAGRVRWYRHSAAHEDQLVFIS' A
#
# COMPACT_ATOMS: atom_id res chain seq x y z
N MET A 1 -8.99 -4.36 12.22
CA MET A 1 -7.94 -3.62 11.49
C MET A 1 -6.59 -4.06 12.02
N THR A 2 -5.81 -4.76 11.19
CA THR A 2 -4.52 -5.34 11.56
C THR A 2 -3.40 -4.36 11.24
N ARG A 3 -2.50 -4.11 12.20
CA ARG A 3 -1.39 -3.16 12.07
C ARG A 3 -0.06 -3.91 12.06
N TYR A 4 0.83 -3.57 11.13
CA TYR A 4 2.18 -4.14 11.10
C TYR A 4 3.19 -3.13 10.54
N PHE A 5 4.45 -3.35 10.91
CA PHE A 5 5.59 -2.58 10.44
C PHE A 5 6.34 -3.38 9.39
N THR A 6 6.89 -2.70 8.40
CA THR A 6 7.74 -3.32 7.41
C THR A 6 8.82 -2.35 6.93
N SER A 7 9.90 -2.89 6.39
CA SER A 7 10.90 -2.08 5.72
C SER A 7 10.35 -1.55 4.40
N ARG A 8 10.97 -0.50 3.84
CA ARG A 8 10.64 -0.02 2.49
C ARG A 8 10.62 -1.13 1.45
N GLN A 9 11.60 -2.04 1.49
CA GLN A 9 11.66 -3.18 0.56
C GLN A 9 10.52 -4.17 0.78
N GLY A 10 10.15 -4.42 2.04
CA GLY A 10 8.98 -5.25 2.37
C GLY A 10 7.67 -4.64 1.88
N ALA A 11 7.50 -3.33 2.01
CA ALA A 11 6.36 -2.59 1.46
C ALA A 11 6.30 -2.68 -0.07
N ILE A 12 7.42 -2.47 -0.78
CA ILE A 12 7.48 -2.58 -2.24
C ILE A 12 7.09 -3.99 -2.68
N LYS A 13 7.67 -5.03 -2.06
CA LYS A 13 7.35 -6.42 -2.37
C LYS A 13 5.86 -6.68 -2.22
N ARG A 14 5.27 -6.29 -1.08
CA ARG A 14 3.85 -6.50 -0.80
C ARG A 14 2.92 -5.79 -1.77
N LEU A 15 3.21 -4.53 -2.13
CA LEU A 15 2.42 -3.78 -3.11
C LEU A 15 2.52 -4.40 -4.51
N MET A 16 3.69 -4.93 -4.89
CA MET A 16 3.86 -5.66 -6.16
C MET A 16 3.09 -6.98 -6.18
N ASP A 17 3.09 -7.72 -5.06
CA ASP A 17 2.30 -8.95 -4.92
C ASP A 17 0.79 -8.66 -5.03
N LEU A 18 0.31 -7.61 -4.35
CA LEU A 18 -1.06 -7.12 -4.46
C LEU A 18 -1.42 -6.71 -5.88
N LYS A 19 -0.54 -5.98 -6.58
CA LYS A 19 -0.75 -5.58 -7.99
C LYS A 19 -0.97 -6.81 -8.88
N ARG A 20 -0.16 -7.84 -8.68
CA ARG A 20 -0.26 -9.10 -9.44
C ARG A 20 -1.55 -9.86 -9.10
N GLU A 21 -1.94 -9.90 -7.84
CA GLU A 21 -3.17 -10.55 -7.39
C GLU A 21 -4.42 -9.87 -7.99
N LEU A 22 -4.48 -8.55 -7.92
CA LEU A 22 -5.60 -7.76 -8.46
C LEU A 22 -5.72 -7.92 -9.98
N ALA A 23 -4.59 -7.91 -10.69
CA ALA A 23 -4.56 -8.18 -12.13
C ALA A 23 -5.13 -9.56 -12.49
N ARG A 24 -4.93 -10.57 -11.62
CA ARG A 24 -5.48 -11.92 -11.81
C ARG A 24 -6.97 -12.01 -11.49
N MET A 25 -7.43 -11.26 -10.49
CA MET A 25 -8.84 -11.28 -10.06
C MET A 25 -9.76 -10.43 -10.94
N ASN A 26 -9.21 -9.69 -11.92
CA ASN A 26 -9.94 -8.73 -12.75
C ASN A 26 -10.81 -7.76 -11.93
N ARG A 27 -10.38 -7.47 -10.69
CA ARG A 27 -11.07 -6.56 -9.78
C ARG A 27 -10.56 -5.14 -10.03
N PRO A 28 -11.43 -4.12 -9.89
CA PRO A 28 -10.96 -2.75 -9.80
C PRO A 28 -9.90 -2.69 -8.70
N ALA A 29 -8.79 -2.00 -8.99
CA ALA A 29 -7.65 -1.91 -8.09
C ALA A 29 -8.15 -1.70 -6.66
N ALA A 30 -7.80 -2.59 -5.75
CA ALA A 30 -8.21 -2.50 -4.35
C ALA A 30 -8.04 -1.07 -3.86
N ALA A 31 -8.92 -0.64 -2.96
CA ALA A 31 -8.79 0.62 -2.24
C ALA A 31 -7.52 0.56 -1.37
N ILE A 32 -6.41 0.87 -2.02
CA ILE A 32 -5.12 1.11 -1.43
C ILE A 32 -5.04 2.62 -1.30
N ASP A 33 -5.08 3.09 -0.07
CA ASP A 33 -4.80 4.47 0.27
C ASP A 33 -3.50 4.53 1.07
N GLY A 34 -2.89 5.70 1.14
CA GLY A 34 -1.70 5.88 1.95
C GLY A 34 -1.47 7.33 2.29
N CYS A 35 -0.46 7.55 3.12
CA CYS A 35 -0.10 8.88 3.58
C CYS A 35 1.41 9.06 3.47
N ARG A 36 1.77 10.18 2.87
CA ARG A 36 3.15 10.62 2.78
C ARG A 36 3.66 11.13 4.12
N SER A 37 4.98 11.21 4.26
CA SER A 37 5.63 11.78 5.43
C SER A 37 5.29 13.27 5.63
N ASP A 38 4.86 13.97 4.58
CA ASP A 38 4.37 15.35 4.61
C ASP A 38 2.86 15.47 4.91
N GLY A 39 2.18 14.34 5.18
CA GLY A 39 0.76 14.31 5.52
C GLY A 39 -0.18 14.23 4.32
N ILE A 40 0.32 14.28 3.09
CA ILE A 40 -0.52 14.20 1.88
C ILE A 40 -1.07 12.78 1.72
N GLU A 41 -2.39 12.69 1.54
CA GLU A 41 -3.06 11.43 1.21
C GLU A 41 -2.80 11.03 -0.24
N ILE A 42 -2.58 9.74 -0.44
CA ILE A 42 -2.34 9.10 -1.72
C ILE A 42 -3.44 8.07 -1.95
N LEU A 43 -4.03 8.07 -3.15
CA LEU A 43 -5.05 7.11 -3.54
C LEU A 43 -4.53 6.24 -4.69
N GLY A 44 -4.81 4.95 -4.58
CA GLY A 44 -4.52 3.96 -5.62
C GLY A 44 -3.15 3.30 -5.49
N LEU A 45 -3.13 2.02 -5.82
CA LEU A 45 -1.96 1.16 -5.70
C LEU A 45 -0.73 1.68 -6.44
N GLU A 46 -0.89 2.16 -7.67
CA GLU A 46 0.25 2.63 -8.49
C GLU A 46 0.92 3.86 -7.86
N GLN A 47 0.13 4.82 -7.39
CA GLN A 47 0.66 6.04 -6.78
C GLN A 47 1.30 5.74 -5.42
N VAL A 48 0.67 4.91 -4.60
CA VAL A 48 1.27 4.44 -3.33
C VAL A 48 2.59 3.71 -3.61
N LEU A 49 2.65 2.82 -4.59
CA LEU A 49 3.88 2.11 -4.95
C LEU A 49 4.99 3.07 -5.42
N LEU A 50 4.65 4.07 -6.23
CA LEU A 50 5.59 5.10 -6.68
C LEU A 50 6.17 5.88 -5.49
N ASP A 51 5.32 6.30 -4.56
CA ASP A 51 5.76 7.08 -3.40
C ASP A 51 6.53 6.24 -2.38
N VAL A 52 6.20 4.96 -2.21
CA VAL A 52 6.98 4.02 -1.38
C VAL A 52 8.39 3.85 -1.96
N ARG A 53 8.51 3.68 -3.29
CA ARG A 53 9.82 3.61 -3.97
C ARG A 53 10.64 4.87 -3.77
N ALA A 54 10.00 6.03 -3.81
CA ALA A 54 10.62 7.32 -3.52
C ALA A 54 10.94 7.55 -2.03
N GLY A 55 10.55 6.63 -1.14
CA GLY A 55 10.77 6.77 0.30
C GLY A 55 9.94 7.88 0.95
N ARG A 56 8.83 8.28 0.31
CA ARG A 56 7.97 9.39 0.75
C ARG A 56 6.78 8.97 1.60
N VAL A 57 6.53 7.67 1.75
CA VAL A 57 5.33 7.13 2.40
C VAL A 57 5.61 6.77 3.85
N ARG A 58 4.72 7.23 4.74
CA ARG A 58 4.71 6.90 6.17
C ARG A 58 3.92 5.62 6.44
N TRP A 59 2.75 5.51 5.81
CA TRP A 59 1.89 4.32 5.92
C TRP A 59 1.01 4.14 4.68
N TYR A 60 0.53 2.92 4.46
CA TYR A 60 -0.54 2.64 3.51
C TYR A 60 -1.56 1.67 4.11
N ARG A 61 -2.80 1.74 3.63
CA ARG A 61 -3.91 0.90 4.05
C ARG A 61 -4.44 0.09 2.87
N HIS A 62 -4.83 -1.14 3.14
CA HIS A 62 -5.52 -2.00 2.19
C HIS A 62 -6.88 -2.37 2.76
N SER A 63 -7.93 -1.67 2.31
CA SER A 63 -9.29 -1.83 2.85
C SER A 63 -10.12 -2.89 2.12
N ALA A 64 -9.62 -3.46 1.02
CA ALA A 64 -10.27 -4.53 0.26
C ALA A 64 -9.79 -5.95 0.64
N ALA A 65 -8.81 -6.08 1.54
CA ALA A 65 -8.46 -7.39 2.10
C ALA A 65 -9.60 -7.92 2.98
N HIS A 66 -9.63 -9.24 3.17
CA HIS A 66 -10.53 -9.93 4.11
C HIS A 66 -10.48 -9.36 5.53
N GLU A 67 -9.41 -8.62 5.84
CA GLU A 67 -9.26 -7.72 6.99
C GLU A 67 -8.61 -6.40 6.55
N ASP A 68 -9.12 -5.26 7.04
CA ASP A 68 -8.50 -3.96 6.85
C ASP A 68 -7.06 -3.96 7.44
N GLN A 69 -6.07 -3.68 6.60
CA GLN A 69 -4.66 -3.77 6.95
C GLN A 69 -3.98 -2.41 6.84
N LEU A 70 -3.42 -1.92 7.95
CA LEU A 70 -2.63 -0.69 7.99
C LEU A 70 -1.14 -1.02 8.15
N VAL A 71 -0.32 -0.48 7.25
CA VAL A 71 1.10 -0.79 7.11
C VAL A 71 1.93 0.43 7.39
N PHE A 72 2.79 0.36 8.40
CA PHE A 72 3.77 1.40 8.68
C PHE A 72 5.11 1.04 8.02
N ILE A 73 5.76 2.04 7.43
CA ILE A 73 7.06 1.89 6.79
C ILE A 73 8.13 2.50 7.70
N SER A 74 9.09 1.68 8.13
CA SER A 74 10.25 2.05 8.96
C SER A 74 11.56 1.90 8.19
#